data_AF-A0A3D8GUD9-F1
#
_entry.id   AF-A0A3D8GUD9-F1
#
_cell.length_a   1.000
_cell.length_b   1.000
_cell.length_c   1.000
_cell.angle_alpha   90.00
_cell.angle_beta   90.00
_cell.angle_gamma   90.00
#
_symmetry.space_group_name_H-M   'P 1'
#
loop_
_entity.id
_entity.type
_entity.pdbx_description
1 polymer ?
#
loop_
_entity_poly.entity_id
_entity_poly.type
_entity_poly.pdbx_seq_one_letter_code
_entity_poly.pdbx_strand_id
1 'polypeptide(L)'
;MLKTNMEKLLKKNESLFAEEIKYAEKLGLIEEGALSGRDPAERFEDAYIELTDKETEQMVSKGGAEVLRQPVSYFKKNMNQFLYVESKWFELVDADAVVLEVDDVFRNYQALLGLKLQKKFGEALNQLLQEKFEFPKKDYSLVFDGGRESGISICRLRH
;
A
#
# COMPACT_ATOMS: atom_id res chain seq x y z
N MET A 1 16.04 6.27 -0.54
CA MET A 1 15.19 5.81 -1.65
C MET A 1 13.96 6.69 -1.79
N LEU A 2 13.09 6.82 -0.78
CA LEU A 2 11.93 7.74 -0.83
C LEU A 2 12.22 9.17 -1.31
N LYS A 3 13.28 9.82 -0.79
CA LYS A 3 13.69 11.16 -1.27
C LYS A 3 13.95 11.17 -2.78
N THR A 4 14.69 10.17 -3.28
CA THR A 4 15.01 10.03 -4.71
C THR A 4 13.75 9.77 -5.55
N ASN A 5 12.81 8.97 -5.04
CA ASN A 5 11.54 8.73 -5.73
C ASN A 5 10.67 9.99 -5.75
N MET A 6 10.66 10.78 -4.66
CA MET A 6 9.99 12.08 -4.62
C MET A 6 10.60 13.07 -5.62
N GLU A 7 11.93 13.15 -5.72
CA GLU A 7 12.63 13.98 -6.71
C GLU A 7 12.29 13.56 -8.15
N LYS A 8 12.17 12.25 -8.43
CA LYS A 8 11.72 11.75 -9.73
C LYS A 8 10.26 12.14 -10.01
N LEU A 9 9.39 12.05 -9.00
CA LEU A 9 7.98 12.41 -9.12
C LEU A 9 7.82 13.91 -9.41
N LEU A 10 8.55 14.77 -8.71
CA LEU A 10 8.59 16.22 -8.98
C LEU A 10 9.04 16.54 -10.41
N LYS A 11 10.03 15.80 -10.94
CA LYS A 11 10.49 15.98 -12.34
C LYS A 11 9.45 15.60 -13.39
N LYS A 12 8.49 14.72 -13.07
CA LYS A 12 7.37 14.38 -13.97
C LYS A 12 6.38 15.54 -14.10
N ASN A 13 6.45 16.54 -13.21
CA ASN A 13 5.58 17.72 -13.17
C ASN A 13 4.08 17.36 -13.12
N GLU A 14 3.77 16.23 -12.50
CA GLU A 14 2.39 15.80 -12.23
C GLU A 14 1.88 16.47 -10.94
N SER A 15 0.58 16.80 -10.90
CA SER A 15 -0.04 17.33 -9.69
C SER A 15 0.02 16.30 -8.56
N LEU A 16 0.49 16.72 -7.39
CA LEU A 16 0.70 15.88 -6.21
C LEU A 16 -0.49 15.95 -5.24
N PHE A 17 -0.63 14.99 -4.33
CA PHE A 17 -1.56 15.10 -3.21
C PHE A 17 -0.87 15.71 -1.98
N ALA A 18 -1.69 16.02 -0.97
CA ALA A 18 -1.24 16.71 0.23
C ALA A 18 -0.12 15.97 0.98
N GLU A 19 -0.13 14.64 1.00
CA GLU A 19 0.89 13.82 1.67
C GLU A 19 2.26 13.97 1.00
N GLU A 20 2.30 13.91 -0.34
CA GLU A 20 3.52 14.07 -1.12
C GLU A 20 4.05 15.50 -1.02
N ILE A 21 3.17 16.50 -1.05
CA ILE A 21 3.53 17.92 -0.87
C ILE A 21 4.15 18.13 0.51
N LYS A 22 3.48 17.69 1.59
CA LYS A 22 4.01 17.81 2.96
C LYS A 22 5.36 17.13 3.12
N TYR A 23 5.56 15.98 2.47
CA TYR A 23 6.84 15.28 2.49
C TYR A 23 7.92 16.07 1.73
N ALA A 24 7.60 16.63 0.57
CA ALA A 24 8.52 17.45 -0.22
C ALA A 24 8.92 18.75 0.51
N GLU A 25 7.97 19.44 1.15
CA GLU A 25 8.20 20.62 1.99
C GLU A 25 9.14 20.29 3.16
N LYS A 26 8.86 19.19 3.87
CA LYS A 26 9.71 18.73 4.99
C LYS A 26 11.16 18.45 4.58
N LEU A 27 11.39 18.08 3.31
CA LEU A 27 12.72 17.83 2.76
C LEU A 27 13.37 19.09 2.14
N GLY A 28 12.68 20.22 2.13
CA GLY A 28 13.13 21.45 1.46
C GLY A 28 13.21 21.32 -0.05
N LEU A 29 12.43 20.41 -0.66
CA LEU A 29 12.40 20.20 -2.12
C LEU A 29 11.49 21.22 -2.83
N ILE A 30 10.52 21.76 -2.12
CA ILE A 30 9.61 22.81 -2.57
C ILE A 30 9.41 23.84 -1.45
N GLU A 31 9.02 25.06 -1.81
CA GLU A 31 8.63 26.08 -0.83
C GLU A 31 7.27 25.72 -0.19
N GLU A 32 7.10 26.09 1.07
CA GLU A 32 5.88 25.83 1.83
C GLU A 32 4.69 26.55 1.18
N GLY A 33 3.62 25.81 0.87
CA GLY A 33 2.43 26.34 0.22
C GLY A 33 2.59 26.63 -1.28
N ALA A 34 3.69 26.23 -1.90
CA ALA A 34 3.93 26.47 -3.34
C ALA A 34 2.98 25.68 -4.26
N LEU A 35 2.42 24.57 -3.79
CA LEU A 35 1.54 23.69 -4.55
C LEU A 35 0.22 23.47 -3.82
N SER A 36 -0.89 23.51 -4.56
CA SER A 36 -2.19 23.02 -4.07
C SER A 36 -2.31 21.52 -4.35
N GLY A 37 -2.68 20.74 -3.32
CA GLY A 37 -2.89 19.30 -3.47
C GLY A 37 -4.09 18.96 -4.36
N ARG A 38 -4.00 17.84 -5.08
CA ARG A 38 -5.14 17.22 -5.75
C ARG A 38 -6.19 16.72 -4.76
N ASP A 39 -7.42 16.54 -5.23
CA ASP A 39 -8.47 15.89 -4.46
C ASP A 39 -8.08 14.42 -4.17
N PRO A 40 -7.97 13.99 -2.90
CA PRO A 40 -7.67 12.61 -2.55
C PRO A 40 -8.61 11.56 -3.18
N ALA A 41 -9.84 11.94 -3.53
CA ALA A 41 -10.78 11.06 -4.22
C ALA A 41 -10.27 10.60 -5.60
N GLU A 42 -9.42 11.40 -6.25
CA GLU A 42 -8.85 11.10 -7.57
C GLU A 42 -7.65 10.14 -7.51
N ARG A 43 -7.14 9.81 -6.30
CA ARG A 43 -5.86 9.09 -6.12
C ARG A 43 -5.80 7.74 -6.83
N PHE A 44 -6.93 7.05 -6.92
CA PHE A 44 -7.02 5.70 -7.47
C PHE A 44 -7.93 5.60 -8.71
N GLU A 45 -8.23 6.71 -9.38
CA GLU A 45 -9.06 6.69 -10.60
C GLU A 45 -8.42 5.88 -11.73
N ASP A 46 -7.10 6.02 -11.91
CA ASP A 46 -6.32 5.29 -12.93
C ASP A 46 -5.72 3.97 -12.40
N ALA A 47 -6.07 3.56 -11.18
CA ALA A 47 -5.52 2.35 -10.57
C ALA A 47 -6.15 1.09 -11.17
N TYR A 48 -5.35 0.04 -11.32
CA TYR A 48 -5.88 -1.29 -11.59
C TYR A 48 -6.44 -1.87 -10.29
N ILE A 49 -7.74 -2.19 -10.28
CA ILE A 49 -8.45 -2.67 -9.11
C ILE A 49 -9.31 -3.86 -9.50
N GLU A 50 -9.11 -4.99 -8.82
CA GLU A 50 -9.90 -6.19 -9.01
C GLU A 50 -10.32 -6.83 -7.68
N LEU A 51 -11.50 -7.43 -7.68
CA LEU A 51 -11.92 -8.38 -6.66
C LEU A 51 -11.71 -9.77 -7.20
N THR A 52 -11.02 -10.61 -6.44
CA THR A 52 -10.60 -11.94 -6.85
C THR A 52 -11.02 -12.96 -5.80
N ASP A 53 -11.47 -14.13 -6.26
CA ASP A 53 -11.83 -15.25 -5.40
C ASP A 53 -10.57 -15.99 -4.96
N LYS A 54 -10.43 -16.20 -3.65
CA LYS A 54 -9.24 -16.76 -3.01
C LYS A 54 -8.97 -18.22 -3.39
N GLU A 55 -10.03 -19.00 -3.62
CA GLU A 55 -9.88 -20.45 -3.87
C GLU A 55 -9.59 -20.71 -5.34
N THR A 56 -10.27 -19.98 -6.23
CA THR A 56 -10.18 -20.20 -7.67
C THR A 56 -9.16 -19.32 -8.36
N GLU A 57 -8.66 -18.29 -7.68
CA GLU A 57 -7.82 -17.21 -8.22
C GLU A 57 -8.47 -16.49 -9.42
N GLN A 58 -9.79 -16.62 -9.57
CA GLN A 58 -10.52 -16.00 -10.66
C GLN A 58 -11.05 -14.63 -10.26
N MET A 59 -10.92 -13.70 -11.19
CA MET A 59 -11.50 -12.37 -11.04
C MET A 59 -13.03 -12.48 -10.91
N VAL A 60 -13.54 -12.02 -9.77
CA VAL A 60 -14.99 -11.89 -9.50
C VAL A 60 -15.54 -10.63 -10.15
N SER A 61 -14.75 -9.55 -10.14
CA SER A 61 -15.13 -8.28 -10.77
C SER A 61 -13.91 -7.39 -11.04
N LYS A 62 -13.90 -6.68 -12.18
CA LYS A 62 -13.07 -5.48 -12.35
C LYS A 62 -13.70 -4.36 -11.56
N GLY A 63 -13.24 -4.20 -10.33
CA GLY A 63 -13.86 -3.35 -9.32
C GLY A 63 -13.80 -1.86 -9.60
N GLY A 64 -12.79 -1.41 -10.34
CA GLY A 64 -12.52 0.03 -10.51
C GLY A 64 -12.47 0.79 -9.18
N ALA A 65 -12.47 2.12 -9.22
CA ALA A 65 -12.50 2.94 -8.00
C ALA A 65 -13.80 2.77 -7.18
N GLU A 66 -14.88 2.25 -7.78
CA GLU A 66 -16.17 2.06 -7.10
C GLU A 66 -16.11 1.05 -5.95
N VAL A 67 -15.29 0.01 -6.07
CA VAL A 67 -15.08 -0.95 -4.97
C VAL A 67 -14.46 -0.28 -3.75
N LEU A 68 -13.63 0.74 -3.94
CA LEU A 68 -13.04 1.51 -2.82
C LEU A 68 -14.07 2.35 -2.07
N ARG A 69 -15.28 2.54 -2.61
CA ARG A 69 -16.39 3.19 -1.89
C ARG A 69 -17.12 2.24 -0.93
N GLN A 70 -16.88 0.93 -1.03
CA GLN A 70 -17.46 -0.03 -0.10
C GLN A 70 -16.77 0.07 1.27
N PRO A 71 -17.50 -0.09 2.38
CA PRO A 71 -16.87 -0.16 3.69
C PRO A 71 -16.01 -1.41 3.78
N VAL A 72 -14.91 -1.36 4.53
CA VAL A 72 -14.02 -2.51 4.70
C VAL A 72 -14.74 -3.75 5.27
N SER A 73 -15.86 -3.55 5.96
CA SER A 73 -16.75 -4.63 6.43
C SER A 73 -17.34 -5.49 5.31
N TYR A 74 -17.26 -5.06 4.06
CA TYR A 74 -17.53 -5.87 2.88
C TYR A 74 -16.76 -7.20 2.90
N PHE A 75 -15.46 -7.17 3.22
CA PHE A 75 -14.62 -8.38 3.20
C PHE A 75 -14.97 -9.36 4.31
N LYS A 76 -15.57 -8.92 5.43
CA LYS A 76 -16.10 -9.83 6.44
C LYS A 76 -17.34 -10.59 5.98
N LYS A 77 -18.09 -10.02 5.03
CA LYS A 77 -19.26 -10.68 4.43
C LYS A 77 -18.87 -11.56 3.24
N ASN A 78 -17.79 -11.20 2.54
CA ASN A 78 -17.28 -11.88 1.34
C ASN A 78 -15.85 -12.39 1.60
N MET A 79 -15.70 -13.26 2.59
CA MET A 79 -14.38 -13.69 3.06
C MET A 79 -13.60 -14.55 2.07
N ASN A 80 -14.29 -15.15 1.11
CA ASN A 80 -13.67 -15.86 -0.01
C ASN A 80 -13.05 -14.91 -1.05
N GLN A 81 -13.09 -13.59 -0.83
CA GLN A 81 -12.57 -12.59 -1.76
C GLN A 81 -11.44 -11.77 -1.15
N PHE A 82 -10.52 -11.35 -2.01
CA PHE A 82 -9.56 -10.30 -1.74
C PHE A 82 -9.63 -9.21 -2.80
N LEU A 83 -9.23 -8.00 -2.41
CA LEU A 83 -9.07 -6.86 -3.30
C LEU A 83 -7.60 -6.72 -3.65
N TYR A 84 -7.30 -6.69 -4.94
CA TYR A 84 -5.96 -6.41 -5.45
C TYR A 84 -5.93 -5.03 -6.10
N VAL A 85 -4.92 -4.24 -5.74
CA VAL A 85 -4.74 -2.87 -6.22
C VAL A 85 -3.30 -2.66 -6.70
N GLU A 86 -3.14 -2.24 -7.95
CA GLU A 86 -1.91 -1.65 -8.47
C GLU A 86 -2.13 -0.17 -8.78
N SER A 87 -1.17 0.65 -8.39
CA SER A 87 -1.24 2.09 -8.61
C SER A 87 0.15 2.67 -8.84
N LYS A 88 0.27 3.61 -9.79
CA LYS A 88 1.51 4.36 -10.01
C LYS A 88 1.99 5.09 -8.75
N TRP A 89 1.07 5.43 -7.84
CA TRP A 89 1.41 6.11 -6.58
C TRP A 89 2.20 5.22 -5.62
N PHE A 90 2.14 3.90 -5.77
CA PHE A 90 2.94 2.96 -4.97
C PHE A 90 4.43 2.97 -5.34
N GLU A 91 4.81 3.46 -6.52
CA GLU A 91 6.21 3.66 -6.89
C GLU A 91 6.94 4.58 -5.91
N LEU A 92 6.25 5.56 -5.31
CA LEU A 92 6.86 6.49 -4.36
C LEU A 92 7.41 5.76 -3.13
N VAL A 93 6.72 4.70 -2.69
CA VAL A 93 7.03 3.92 -1.49
C VAL A 93 7.68 2.57 -1.83
N ASP A 94 8.13 2.38 -3.08
CA ASP A 94 8.75 1.15 -3.57
C ASP A 94 7.85 -0.10 -3.36
N ALA A 95 6.54 0.06 -3.55
CA ALA A 95 5.56 -1.02 -3.54
C ALA A 95 5.02 -1.31 -4.96
N ASP A 96 4.79 -2.58 -5.26
CA ASP A 96 4.19 -3.05 -6.51
C ASP A 96 2.66 -2.99 -6.45
N ALA A 97 2.10 -3.67 -5.45
CA ALA A 97 0.67 -3.82 -5.29
C ALA A 97 0.30 -3.95 -3.81
N VAL A 98 -0.98 -3.75 -3.55
CA VAL A 98 -1.60 -4.00 -2.25
C VAL A 98 -2.74 -4.97 -2.42
N VAL A 99 -2.74 -6.02 -1.60
CA VAL A 99 -3.89 -6.91 -1.38
C VAL A 99 -4.56 -6.53 -0.08
N LEU A 100 -5.89 -6.46 -0.07
CA LEU A 100 -6.70 -6.31 1.13
C LEU A 100 -7.67 -7.48 1.25
N GLU A 101 -7.66 -8.14 2.40
CA GLU A 101 -8.52 -9.29 2.65
C GLU A 101 -8.90 -9.44 4.12
N VAL A 102 -9.72 -10.43 4.42
CA VAL A 102 -9.90 -10.95 5.79
C VAL A 102 -9.32 -12.35 5.85
N ASP A 103 -8.40 -12.58 6.78
CA ASP A 103 -7.77 -13.88 7.02
C ASP A 103 -8.78 -14.96 7.39
N ASP A 104 -8.63 -16.16 6.82
CA ASP A 104 -9.62 -17.23 6.97
C ASP A 104 -9.57 -17.93 8.34
N VAL A 105 -8.43 -17.84 9.04
CA VAL A 105 -8.18 -18.51 10.32
C VAL A 105 -8.62 -17.61 11.49
N PHE A 106 -8.08 -16.39 11.54
CA PHE A 106 -8.24 -15.45 12.63
C PHE A 106 -9.30 -14.37 12.36
N ARG A 107 -9.85 -14.30 11.14
CA ARG A 107 -10.92 -13.37 10.75
C ARG A 107 -10.53 -11.89 10.94
N ASN A 108 -9.23 -11.60 10.85
CA ASN A 108 -8.66 -10.25 10.93
C ASN A 108 -8.53 -9.65 9.54
N TYR A 109 -8.69 -8.33 9.41
CA TYR A 109 -8.31 -7.65 8.17
C TYR A 109 -6.80 -7.66 8.01
N GLN A 110 -6.34 -8.06 6.82
CA GLN A 110 -4.94 -8.07 6.47
C GLN A 110 -4.71 -7.24 5.22
N ALA A 111 -3.58 -6.53 5.21
CA ALA A 111 -3.05 -5.91 4.01
C ALA A 111 -1.72 -6.56 3.64
N LEU A 112 -1.61 -7.12 2.44
CA LEU A 112 -0.37 -7.65 1.90
C LEU A 112 0.23 -6.62 0.94
N LEU A 113 1.48 -6.22 1.18
CA LEU A 113 2.22 -5.30 0.32
C LEU A 113 3.36 -6.03 -0.36
N GLY A 114 3.40 -5.97 -1.69
CA GLY A 114 4.58 -6.38 -2.45
C GLY A 114 5.61 -5.25 -2.44
N LEU A 115 6.64 -5.33 -1.59
CA LEU A 115 7.70 -4.34 -1.54
C LEU A 115 8.92 -4.75 -2.37
N LYS A 116 9.50 -3.78 -3.07
CA LYS A 116 10.77 -3.88 -3.79
C LYS A 116 11.96 -3.73 -2.85
N LEU A 117 12.07 -4.62 -1.87
CA LEU A 117 13.12 -4.59 -0.87
C LEU A 117 14.02 -5.82 -0.94
N GLN A 118 15.33 -5.58 -1.01
CA GLN A 118 16.32 -6.66 -0.94
C GLN A 118 16.32 -7.32 0.44
N LYS A 119 16.45 -8.65 0.47
CA LYS A 119 16.43 -9.48 1.69
C LYS A 119 17.37 -9.00 2.80
N LYS A 120 18.52 -8.41 2.45
CA LYS A 120 19.51 -7.87 3.42
C LYS A 120 18.95 -6.78 4.33
N PHE A 121 17.87 -6.11 3.95
CA PHE A 121 17.22 -5.07 4.77
C PHE A 121 16.11 -5.63 5.68
N GLY A 122 15.84 -6.94 5.65
CA GLY A 122 14.74 -7.55 6.42
C GLY A 122 14.88 -7.41 7.93
N GLU A 123 16.09 -7.47 8.48
CA GLU A 123 16.31 -7.24 9.93
C GLU A 123 16.03 -5.78 10.32
N ALA A 124 16.57 -4.83 9.55
CA ALA A 124 16.32 -3.41 9.78
C ALA A 124 14.83 -3.05 9.67
N LEU A 125 14.12 -3.65 8.72
CA LEU A 125 12.67 -3.48 8.57
C LEU A 125 11.90 -4.06 9.75
N ASN A 126 12.25 -5.26 10.22
CA ASN A 126 11.66 -5.84 11.44
C ASN A 126 11.83 -4.94 12.65
N GLN A 127 13.04 -4.41 12.84
CA GLN A 127 13.34 -3.49 13.93
C GLN A 127 12.52 -2.21 13.81
N LEU A 128 12.41 -1.64 12.61
CA LEU A 128 11.60 -0.46 12.34
C LEU A 128 10.11 -0.68 12.70
N LEU A 129 9.53 -1.81 12.27
CA LEU A 129 8.12 -2.14 12.56
C LEU A 129 7.86 -2.29 14.05
N GLN A 130 8.78 -2.89 14.80
CA GLN A 130 8.64 -3.08 16.24
C GLN A 130 8.90 -1.80 17.04
N GLU A 131 9.96 -1.05 16.73
CA GLU A 131 10.40 0.09 17.54
C GLU A 131 9.69 1.39 17.19
N LYS A 132 9.36 1.63 15.91
CA LYS A 132 8.72 2.88 15.48
C LYS A 132 7.21 2.79 15.39
N PHE A 133 6.69 1.64 14.98
CA PHE A 133 5.25 1.44 14.79
C PHE A 133 4.61 0.62 15.92
N GLU A 134 5.42 0.15 16.87
CA GLU A 134 4.96 -0.65 18.02
C GLU A 134 4.14 -1.87 17.58
N PHE A 135 4.44 -2.40 16.39
CA PHE A 135 3.79 -3.61 15.91
C PHE A 135 4.44 -4.81 16.58
N PRO A 136 3.71 -5.56 17.42
CA PRO A 136 4.24 -6.81 17.96
C PRO A 136 4.45 -7.79 16.80
N LYS A 137 5.44 -8.68 16.92
CA LYS A 137 5.75 -9.68 15.87
C LYS A 137 4.58 -10.55 15.39
N LYS A 138 3.49 -10.62 16.17
CA LYS A 138 2.27 -11.35 15.80
C LYS A 138 1.32 -10.55 14.90
N ASP A 139 1.51 -9.24 14.80
CA ASP A 139 0.64 -8.32 14.05
C ASP A 139 1.16 -8.08 12.62
N TYR A 140 2.30 -8.66 12.22
CA TYR A 140 2.81 -8.61 10.86
C TYR A 140 3.68 -9.83 10.53
N SER A 141 3.84 -10.13 9.25
CA SER A 141 4.82 -11.12 8.76
C SER A 141 5.58 -10.60 7.56
N LEU A 142 6.86 -10.97 7.45
CA LEU A 142 7.71 -10.66 6.31
C LEU A 142 8.09 -11.95 5.60
N VAL A 143 7.82 -12.01 4.30
CA VAL A 143 8.20 -13.14 3.43
C VAL A 143 9.10 -12.57 2.32
N PHE A 144 10.20 -13.26 2.03
CA PHE A 144 11.12 -12.87 0.96
C PHE A 144 11.22 -14.01 -0.04
N ASP A 145 10.92 -13.72 -1.31
CA ASP A 145 11.09 -14.68 -2.41
C ASP A 145 12.14 -14.15 -3.41
N GLY A 146 12.97 -15.05 -3.96
CA GLY A 146 13.91 -14.74 -5.04
C GLY A 146 14.98 -13.65 -4.79
N GLY A 147 15.14 -13.15 -3.55
CA GLY A 147 16.18 -12.20 -3.14
C GLY A 147 15.93 -10.72 -3.46
N ARG A 148 14.86 -10.37 -4.20
CA ARG A 148 14.55 -8.99 -4.61
C ARG A 148 13.17 -8.48 -4.22
N GLU A 149 12.21 -9.38 -4.01
CA GLU A 149 10.83 -9.04 -3.67
C GLU A 149 10.50 -9.53 -2.27
N SER A 150 9.83 -8.69 -1.50
CA SER A 150 9.43 -9.00 -0.15
C SER A 150 7.95 -8.69 0.05
N GLY A 151 7.17 -9.68 0.46
CA GLY A 151 5.82 -9.47 0.93
C GLY A 151 5.82 -9.04 2.39
N ILE A 152 5.13 -7.95 2.72
CA ILE A 152 4.72 -7.64 4.09
C ILE A 152 3.24 -7.95 4.22
N SER A 153 2.86 -8.85 5.12
CA SER A 153 1.50 -8.90 5.64
C SER A 153 1.41 -8.06 6.90
N ILE A 154 0.46 -7.13 6.96
CA ILE A 154 0.12 -6.38 8.17
C ILE A 154 -1.27 -6.85 8.61
N CYS A 155 -1.32 -7.54 9.75
CA CYS A 155 -2.52 -8.22 10.24
C CYS A 155 -3.44 -7.35 11.09
N ARG A 156 -3.11 -6.06 11.28
CA ARG A 156 -3.91 -5.17 12.12
C ARG A 156 -4.06 -3.79 11.52
N LEU A 157 -5.05 -3.64 10.64
CA LEU A 157 -5.65 -2.34 10.36
C LEU A 157 -6.44 -1.93 11.62
N ARG A 158 -5.86 -1.06 12.45
CA ARG A 158 -6.59 -0.48 13.59
C ARG A 158 -7.69 0.43 13.02
N HIS A 159 -8.95 0.13 13.34
CA HIS A 159 -10.06 1.07 13.23
C HIS A 159 -10.15 1.90 14.51
#